data_AF-A0A7S1EXN6-F1
#
_entry.id   AF-A0A7S1EXN6-F1
#
_cell.length_a   1.000
_cell.length_b   1.000
_cell.length_c   1.000
_cell.angle_alpha   90.00
_cell.angle_beta   90.00
_cell.angle_gamma   90.00
#
_symmetry.space_group_name_H-M   'P 1'
#
loop_
_entity.id
_entity.type
_entity.pdbx_description
1 polymer ?
#
loop_
_entity_poly.entity_id
_entity_poly.type
_entity_poly.pdbx_seq_one_letter_code
_entity_poly.pdbx_strand_id
1 'polypeptide(L)'
;RLAVLGKTIFSKEERVWTVFDLFLIFTSSMEYVLETYDMSFLRVLRIARVTRVLRTLRGVNNVRELRLMVASMKSSFITLVWASTFLAFVLYIVSVFISMELATHLRNTAEVDELLIEFYGTIPACMLSLFQAITGGNDWANLMSPLQRVNYYFYTVC
;
A
#
# COMPACT_ATOMS: atom_id res chain seq x y z
N ARG A 1 -25.82 -4.79 33.49
CA ARG A 1 -26.04 -4.56 32.03
C ARG A 1 -24.80 -4.03 31.29
N LEU A 2 -23.85 -3.34 31.94
CA LEU A 2 -22.60 -2.85 31.32
C LEU A 2 -21.54 -3.94 31.05
N ALA A 3 -21.49 -5.02 31.84
CA ALA A 3 -20.53 -6.12 31.64
C ALA A 3 -20.75 -6.95 30.35
N VAL A 4 -21.94 -6.87 29.76
CA VAL A 4 -22.29 -7.62 28.54
C VAL A 4 -21.87 -6.88 27.28
N LEU A 5 -21.82 -5.53 27.30
CA LEU A 5 -21.35 -4.71 26.17
C LEU A 5 -19.83 -4.67 26.03
N GLY A 6 -19.08 -4.88 27.11
CA GLY A 6 -17.60 -4.97 27.06
C GLY A 6 -17.09 -6.23 26.35
N LYS A 7 -17.81 -7.34 26.48
CA LYS A 7 -17.42 -8.64 25.88
C LYS A 7 -17.52 -8.65 24.35
N THR A 8 -18.42 -7.88 23.75
CA THR A 8 -18.65 -7.92 22.30
C THR A 8 -17.71 -7.03 21.49
N ILE A 9 -17.24 -5.90 22.06
CA ILE A 9 -16.26 -5.03 21.40
C ILE A 9 -14.83 -5.58 21.56
N PHE A 10 -14.52 -6.23 22.69
CA PHE A 10 -13.18 -6.73 22.99
C PHE A 10 -12.87 -8.11 22.37
N SER A 11 -13.89 -8.93 22.09
CA SER A 11 -13.71 -10.32 21.65
C SER A 11 -13.03 -10.50 20.27
N LYS A 12 -13.14 -9.55 19.34
CA LYS A 12 -12.48 -9.67 18.02
C LYS A 12 -10.98 -9.37 18.08
N GLU A 13 -10.58 -8.35 18.85
CA GLU A 13 -9.17 -7.96 19.00
C GLU A 13 -8.39 -8.96 19.87
N GLU A 14 -9.00 -9.47 20.95
CA GLU A 14 -8.41 -10.55 21.75
C GLU A 14 -8.16 -11.83 20.95
N ARG A 15 -9.04 -12.16 19.97
CA ARG A 15 -8.83 -13.33 19.11
C ARG A 15 -7.60 -13.19 18.22
N VAL A 16 -7.32 -11.99 17.70
CA VAL A 16 -6.11 -11.75 16.90
C VAL A 16 -4.86 -11.89 17.77
N TRP A 17 -4.88 -11.34 18.98
CA TRP A 17 -3.78 -11.50 19.94
C TRP A 17 -3.58 -12.95 20.36
N THR A 18 -4.66 -13.69 20.58
CA THR A 18 -4.60 -15.12 20.96
C THR A 18 -4.07 -15.99 19.82
N VAL A 19 -4.49 -15.73 18.58
CA VAL A 19 -3.99 -16.46 17.40
C VAL A 19 -2.51 -16.14 17.15
N PHE A 20 -2.11 -14.87 17.32
CA PHE A 20 -0.71 -14.46 17.24
C PHE A 20 0.15 -15.13 18.31
N ASP A 21 -0.32 -15.13 19.56
CA ASP A 21 0.36 -15.82 20.67
C ASP A 21 0.47 -17.33 20.41
N LEU A 22 -0.57 -17.97 19.86
CA LEU A 22 -0.56 -19.40 19.50
C LEU A 22 0.44 -19.70 18.36
N PHE A 23 0.51 -18.84 17.35
CA PHE A 23 1.51 -18.94 16.28
C PHE A 23 2.94 -18.80 16.82
N LEU A 24 3.17 -17.89 17.77
CA LEU A 24 4.47 -17.73 18.42
C LEU A 24 4.86 -18.95 19.25
N ILE A 25 3.93 -19.53 19.99
CA ILE A 25 4.17 -20.78 20.74
C ILE A 25 4.52 -21.92 19.77
N PHE A 26 3.81 -22.03 18.65
CA PHE A 26 4.09 -23.04 17.62
C PHE A 26 5.47 -22.87 16.96
N THR A 27 5.86 -21.65 16.61
CA THR A 27 7.21 -21.40 16.06
C THR A 27 8.31 -21.70 17.08
N SER A 28 8.05 -21.43 18.37
CA SER A 28 8.97 -21.76 19.47
C SER A 28 9.10 -23.28 19.67
N SER A 29 7.99 -24.02 19.59
CA SER A 29 8.03 -25.48 19.72
C SER A 29 8.69 -26.15 18.52
N MET A 30 8.45 -25.63 17.30
CA MET A 30 9.17 -26.08 16.11
C MET A 30 10.68 -25.87 16.23
N GLU A 31 11.13 -24.72 16.77
CA GLU A 31 12.55 -24.44 16.99
C GLU A 31 13.20 -25.50 17.90
N TYR A 32 12.56 -25.83 19.03
CA TYR A 32 13.02 -26.85 19.97
C TYR A 32 13.09 -28.26 19.37
N VAL A 33 12.04 -28.63 18.61
CA VAL A 33 12.00 -29.93 17.91
C VAL A 33 13.13 -30.01 16.89
N LEU A 34 13.37 -28.96 16.11
CA LEU A 34 14.41 -28.96 15.07
C LEU A 34 15.84 -28.97 15.64
N GLU A 35 16.07 -28.33 16.79
CA GLU A 35 17.35 -28.42 17.52
C GLU A 35 17.64 -29.85 18.01
N THR A 36 16.59 -30.61 18.31
CA THR A 36 16.72 -32.02 18.74
C THR A 36 17.06 -32.97 17.56
N TYR A 37 16.68 -32.62 16.33
CA TYR A 37 16.82 -33.49 15.15
C TYR A 37 18.03 -33.16 14.24
N ASP A 38 18.92 -32.24 14.65
CA ASP A 38 20.15 -31.83 13.95
C ASP A 38 19.96 -31.52 12.44
N MET A 39 18.80 -30.94 12.10
CA MET A 39 18.45 -30.60 10.71
C MET A 39 18.94 -29.18 10.39
N SER A 40 20.16 -29.07 9.88
CA SER A 40 20.71 -27.91 9.15
C SER A 40 20.58 -26.54 9.84
N PHE A 41 21.51 -26.29 10.77
CA PHE A 41 21.76 -25.07 11.56
C PHE A 41 21.60 -23.71 10.82
N LEU A 42 21.89 -23.64 9.52
CA LEU A 42 21.86 -22.40 8.73
C LEU A 42 20.44 -21.91 8.37
N ARG A 43 19.44 -22.82 8.26
CA ARG A 43 18.05 -22.45 7.95
C ARG A 43 17.30 -22.01 9.23
N VAL A 44 17.61 -22.66 10.34
CA VAL A 44 17.03 -22.39 11.67
C VAL A 44 17.49 -21.04 12.21
N LEU A 45 18.76 -20.68 12.04
CA LEU A 45 19.28 -19.34 12.42
C LEU A 45 18.51 -18.17 11.78
N ARG A 46 17.97 -18.35 10.57
CA ARG A 46 17.17 -17.32 9.88
C ARG A 46 15.76 -17.21 10.49
N ILE A 47 15.13 -18.33 10.84
CA ILE A 47 13.80 -18.37 11.47
C ILE A 47 13.87 -17.87 12.93
N ALA A 48 14.90 -18.29 13.67
CA ALA A 48 15.19 -17.86 15.05
C ALA A 48 15.34 -16.33 15.19
N ARG A 49 15.89 -15.66 14.18
CA ARG A 49 15.96 -14.18 14.16
C ARG A 49 14.57 -13.54 14.05
N VAL A 50 13.70 -14.07 13.18
CA VAL A 50 12.34 -13.55 12.99
C VAL A 50 11.49 -13.77 14.26
N THR A 51 11.57 -14.95 14.89
CA THR A 51 10.85 -15.23 16.15
C THR A 51 11.33 -14.35 17.29
N ARG A 52 12.64 -14.06 17.40
CA ARG A 52 13.18 -13.10 18.39
C ARG A 52 12.65 -11.68 18.19
N VAL A 53 12.64 -11.17 16.94
CA VAL A 53 12.08 -9.84 16.63
C VAL A 53 10.59 -9.77 16.99
N LEU A 54 9.82 -10.80 16.65
CA LEU A 54 8.40 -10.89 17.01
C LEU A 54 8.17 -10.98 18.53
N ARG A 55 9.05 -11.66 19.28
CA ARG A 55 9.01 -11.67 20.75
C ARG A 55 9.29 -10.28 21.35
N THR A 56 10.27 -9.52 20.84
CA THR A 56 10.48 -8.12 21.26
C THR A 56 9.27 -7.24 20.94
N LEU A 57 8.60 -7.48 19.81
CA LEU A 57 7.34 -6.82 19.46
C LEU A 57 6.16 -7.25 20.37
N ARG A 58 6.28 -8.31 21.18
CA ARG A 58 5.27 -8.64 22.21
C ARG A 58 5.29 -7.65 23.37
N GLY A 59 6.47 -7.15 23.76
CA GLY A 59 6.61 -6.15 24.82
C GLY A 59 5.83 -4.87 24.51
N VAL A 60 5.76 -4.53 23.23
CA VAL A 60 5.01 -3.41 22.65
C VAL A 60 3.50 -3.50 22.94
N ASN A 61 2.92 -4.70 22.96
CA ASN A 61 1.48 -4.92 23.23
C ASN A 61 1.12 -4.95 24.71
N ASN A 62 2.11 -5.23 25.56
CA ASN A 62 1.97 -5.07 27.01
C ASN A 62 1.96 -3.60 27.43
N VAL A 63 2.49 -2.70 26.60
CA VAL A 63 2.41 -1.25 26.83
C VAL A 63 1.04 -0.75 26.38
N ARG A 64 0.17 -0.47 27.36
CA ARG A 64 -1.18 0.06 27.15
C ARG A 64 -1.20 1.27 26.21
N GLU A 65 -0.22 2.18 26.34
CA GLU A 65 -0.16 3.39 25.51
C GLU A 65 0.07 3.09 24.03
N LEU A 66 0.95 2.14 23.73
CA LEU A 66 1.28 1.79 22.35
C LEU A 66 0.12 1.04 21.67
N ARG A 67 -0.61 0.21 22.43
CA ARG A 67 -1.88 -0.39 21.96
C ARG A 67 -2.91 0.68 21.61
N LEU A 68 -3.03 1.75 22.40
CA LEU A 68 -3.94 2.85 22.10
C LEU A 68 -3.51 3.60 20.84
N MET A 69 -2.21 3.89 20.68
CA MET A 69 -1.69 4.51 19.46
C MET A 69 -1.97 3.67 18.21
N VAL A 70 -1.72 2.35 18.28
CA VAL A 70 -2.00 1.42 17.17
C VAL A 70 -3.51 1.33 16.89
N ALA A 71 -4.37 1.33 17.92
CA ALA A 71 -5.82 1.33 17.72
C ALA A 71 -6.30 2.61 17.00
N SER A 72 -5.79 3.78 17.39
CA SER A 72 -6.06 5.05 16.71
C SER A 72 -5.55 5.05 15.27
N MET A 73 -4.38 4.46 15.03
CA MET A 73 -3.78 4.33 13.69
C MET A 73 -4.63 3.40 12.81
N LYS A 74 -5.07 2.23 13.32
CA LYS A 74 -6.01 1.31 12.63
C LYS A 74 -7.31 2.01 12.23
N SER A 75 -7.87 2.84 13.12
CA SER A 75 -9.08 3.60 12.78
C SER A 75 -8.84 4.59 11.64
N SER A 76 -7.66 5.22 11.60
CA SER A 76 -7.29 6.16 10.53
C SER A 76 -6.97 5.45 9.21
N PHE A 77 -6.47 4.21 9.26
CA PHE A 77 -6.19 3.39 8.08
C PHE A 77 -7.44 3.12 7.24
N ILE A 78 -8.59 2.86 7.86
CA ILE A 78 -9.84 2.64 7.12
C ILE A 78 -10.19 3.90 6.33
N THR A 79 -10.09 5.08 6.94
CA THR A 79 -10.31 6.36 6.26
C THR A 79 -9.31 6.57 5.14
N LEU A 80 -8.03 6.20 5.34
CA LEU A 80 -7.00 6.28 4.31
C LEU A 80 -7.31 5.37 3.11
N VAL A 81 -7.82 4.16 3.34
CA VAL A 81 -8.23 3.25 2.26
C VAL A 81 -9.34 3.88 1.43
N TRP A 82 -10.37 4.46 2.06
CA TRP A 82 -11.42 5.16 1.33
C TRP A 82 -10.90 6.37 0.57
N ALA A 83 -10.04 7.19 1.19
CA ALA A 83 -9.42 8.34 0.53
C ALA A 83 -8.56 7.91 -0.67
N SER A 84 -7.77 6.83 -0.54
CA SER A 84 -6.96 6.29 -1.64
C SER A 84 -7.81 5.71 -2.77
N THR A 85 -8.95 5.08 -2.44
CA THR A 85 -9.91 4.57 -3.43
C THR A 85 -10.55 5.72 -4.20
N PHE A 86 -10.93 6.79 -3.50
CA PHE A 86 -11.45 8.00 -4.12
C PHE A 86 -10.39 8.68 -5.01
N LEU A 87 -9.15 8.78 -4.55
CA LEU A 87 -8.05 9.28 -5.35
C LEU A 87 -7.85 8.45 -6.62
N ALA A 88 -7.84 7.12 -6.51
CA ALA A 88 -7.72 6.23 -7.67
C ALA A 88 -8.87 6.42 -8.67
N PHE A 89 -10.09 6.68 -8.19
CA PHE A 89 -11.25 6.99 -9.03
C PHE A 89 -11.08 8.32 -9.79
N VAL A 90 -10.60 9.37 -9.13
CA VAL A 90 -10.31 10.66 -9.78
C VAL A 90 -9.20 10.49 -10.83
N LEU A 91 -8.11 9.80 -10.48
CA LEU A 91 -7.01 9.51 -11.40
C LEU A 91 -7.49 8.71 -12.62
N TYR A 92 -8.39 7.75 -12.41
CA TYR A 92 -9.00 6.99 -13.50
C TYR A 92 -9.79 7.90 -14.45
N ILE A 93 -10.66 8.77 -13.94
CA ILE A 93 -11.43 9.71 -14.78
C ILE A 93 -10.50 10.59 -15.61
N VAL A 94 -9.51 11.22 -14.98
CA VAL A 94 -8.55 12.09 -15.68
C VAL A 94 -7.76 11.29 -16.73
N SER A 95 -7.36 10.06 -16.41
CA SER A 95 -6.63 9.21 -17.35
C SER A 95 -7.45 8.83 -18.59
N VAL A 96 -8.76 8.63 -18.43
CA VAL A 96 -9.68 8.38 -19.54
C VAL A 96 -9.78 9.61 -20.44
N PHE A 97 -9.94 10.80 -19.87
CA PHE A 97 -9.96 12.05 -20.64
C PHE A 97 -8.67 12.25 -21.45
N ILE A 98 -7.50 12.08 -20.82
CA ILE A 98 -6.21 12.19 -21.52
C ILE A 98 -6.10 11.14 -22.62
N SER A 99 -6.53 9.90 -22.37
CA SER A 99 -6.48 8.82 -23.35
C SER A 99 -7.39 9.10 -24.57
N MET A 100 -8.54 9.75 -24.38
CA MET A 100 -9.44 10.15 -25.47
C MET A 100 -8.80 11.23 -26.36
N GLU A 101 -8.18 12.24 -25.75
CA GLU A 101 -7.46 13.29 -26.47
C GLU A 101 -6.25 12.73 -27.21
N LEU A 102 -5.47 11.86 -26.56
CA LEU A 102 -4.32 11.19 -27.15
C LEU A 102 -4.73 10.32 -28.36
N ALA A 103 -5.81 9.55 -28.24
CA ALA A 103 -6.33 8.74 -29.34
C ALA A 103 -6.76 9.60 -30.54
N THR A 104 -7.29 10.79 -30.29
CA THR A 104 -7.66 11.76 -31.34
C THR A 104 -6.41 12.34 -32.00
N HIS A 105 -5.40 12.71 -31.22
CA HIS A 105 -4.13 13.24 -31.71
C HIS A 105 -3.35 12.22 -32.55
N LEU A 106 -3.25 10.96 -32.10
CA LEU A 106 -2.56 9.88 -32.82
C LEU A 106 -3.26 9.49 -34.13
N ARG A 107 -4.57 9.76 -34.28
CA ARG A 107 -5.27 9.56 -35.56
C ARG A 107 -4.95 10.64 -36.59
N ASN A 108 -4.62 11.84 -36.13
CA ASN A 108 -4.42 13.02 -36.96
C ASN A 108 -2.95 13.30 -37.27
N THR A 109 -2.02 12.59 -36.62
CA THR A 109 -0.58 12.84 -36.69
C THR A 109 0.17 11.55 -37.01
N ALA A 110 1.14 11.61 -37.92
CA ALA A 110 1.99 10.47 -38.26
C ALA A 110 3.21 10.34 -37.33
N GLU A 111 3.50 11.37 -36.53
CA GLU A 111 4.59 11.40 -35.57
C GLU A 111 4.12 10.83 -34.23
N VAL A 112 4.87 9.85 -33.73
CA VAL A 112 4.61 9.19 -32.46
C VAL A 112 5.71 9.58 -31.49
N ASP A 113 5.35 10.36 -30.47
CA ASP A 113 6.28 10.72 -29.39
C ASP A 113 6.38 9.55 -28.39
N GLU A 114 7.58 8.97 -28.27
CA GLU A 114 7.84 7.81 -27.42
C GLU A 114 7.55 8.11 -25.94
N LEU A 115 7.90 9.32 -25.47
CA LEU A 115 7.65 9.74 -24.08
C LEU A 115 6.16 9.89 -23.79
N LEU A 116 5.38 10.32 -24.79
CA LEU A 116 3.93 10.42 -24.68
C LEU A 116 3.29 9.03 -24.55
N ILE A 117 3.76 8.04 -25.30
CA ILE A 117 3.29 6.65 -25.17
C ILE A 117 3.74 6.03 -23.85
N GLU A 118 4.97 6.28 -23.41
CA GLU A 118 5.49 5.76 -22.14
C GLU A 118 4.64 6.22 -20.96
N PHE A 119 4.33 7.53 -20.88
CA PHE A 119 3.58 8.08 -19.75
C PHE A 119 2.05 7.96 -19.89
N TYR A 120 1.51 7.98 -21.10
CA TYR A 120 0.07 8.12 -21.35
C TYR A 120 -0.53 7.08 -22.30
N GLY A 121 0.26 6.14 -22.82
CA GLY A 121 -0.18 5.17 -23.82
C GLY A 121 -1.19 4.14 -23.31
N THR A 122 -1.28 3.91 -21.99
CA THR A 122 -2.30 3.06 -21.38
C THR A 122 -2.91 3.74 -20.16
N ILE A 123 -4.16 3.39 -19.82
CA ILE A 123 -4.85 3.93 -18.64
C ILE A 123 -4.02 3.71 -17.35
N PRO A 124 -3.48 2.51 -17.04
CA PRO A 124 -2.67 2.32 -15.84
C PRO A 124 -1.37 3.13 -15.84
N ALA A 125 -0.71 3.28 -16.99
CA ALA A 125 0.49 4.12 -17.12
C ALA A 125 0.15 5.59 -16.87
N CYS A 126 -0.93 6.09 -17.45
CA CYS A 126 -1.42 7.44 -17.23
C CYS A 126 -1.78 7.70 -15.77
N MET A 127 -2.50 6.76 -15.13
CA MET A 127 -2.80 6.83 -13.70
C MET A 127 -1.53 6.86 -12.84
N LEU A 128 -0.50 6.08 -13.20
CA LEU A 128 0.80 6.07 -12.51
C LEU A 128 1.53 7.41 -12.67
N SER A 129 1.58 7.95 -13.89
CA SER A 129 2.19 9.27 -14.18
C SER A 129 1.50 10.39 -13.38
N LEU A 130 0.17 10.40 -13.34
CA LEU A 130 -0.59 11.37 -12.54
C LEU A 130 -0.37 11.18 -11.04
N PHE A 131 -0.27 9.93 -10.57
CA PHE A 131 0.08 9.64 -9.18
C PHE A 131 1.50 10.11 -8.83
N GLN A 132 2.47 9.95 -9.73
CA GLN A 132 3.83 10.45 -9.59
C GLN A 132 3.86 11.99 -9.50
N ALA A 133 3.03 12.69 -10.27
CA ALA A 133 2.90 14.15 -10.19
C ALA A 133 2.41 14.62 -8.81
N ILE A 134 1.44 13.91 -8.22
CA ILE A 134 0.86 14.27 -6.91
C ILE A 134 1.80 13.91 -5.75
N THR A 135 2.52 12.78 -5.87
CA THR A 135 3.40 12.27 -4.80
C THR A 135 4.84 12.80 -4.89
N GLY A 136 5.18 13.57 -5.93
CA GLY A 136 6.54 14.07 -6.16
C GLY A 136 7.51 13.01 -6.65
N GLY A 137 7.02 11.93 -7.28
CA GLY A 137 7.86 10.90 -7.88
C GLY A 137 8.53 11.35 -9.19
N ASN A 138 7.84 12.19 -9.96
CA ASN A 138 8.39 12.90 -11.12
C ASN A 138 7.87 14.33 -11.10
N ASP A 139 8.65 15.26 -11.64
CA ASP A 139 8.24 16.64 -11.77
C ASP A 139 7.04 16.74 -12.71
N TRP A 140 6.00 17.45 -12.28
CA TRP A 140 4.81 17.70 -13.08
C TRP A 140 5.17 18.39 -14.40
N ALA A 141 6.23 19.21 -14.41
CA ALA A 141 6.72 19.87 -15.62
C ALA A 141 7.21 18.86 -16.67
N ASN A 142 7.91 17.81 -16.24
CA ASN A 142 8.40 16.76 -17.15
C ASN A 142 7.23 15.97 -17.74
N LEU A 143 6.25 15.62 -16.90
CA LEU A 143 5.06 14.88 -17.30
C LEU A 143 4.15 15.71 -18.24
N MET A 144 4.08 17.02 -18.03
CA MET A 144 3.27 17.92 -18.85
C MET A 144 3.91 18.22 -20.22
N SER A 145 5.24 18.20 -20.32
CA SER A 145 5.96 18.54 -21.55
C SER A 145 5.51 17.78 -22.82
N PRO A 146 5.26 16.44 -22.80
CA PRO A 146 4.70 15.75 -23.97
C PRO A 146 3.20 16.08 -24.20
N LEU A 147 2.40 16.30 -23.15
CA LEU A 147 0.97 16.60 -23.28
C LEU A 147 0.68 17.94 -23.95
N GLN A 148 1.57 18.91 -23.77
CA GLN A 148 1.47 20.22 -24.40
C GLN A 148 1.39 20.16 -25.93
N ARG A 149 2.00 19.14 -26.56
CA ARG A 149 1.98 18.95 -28.02
C ARG A 149 0.67 18.35 -28.53
N VAL A 150 -0.12 17.76 -27.65
CA VAL A 150 -1.37 17.05 -27.98
C VAL A 150 -2.52 18.04 -28.18
N ASN A 151 -2.71 18.95 -27.23
CA ASN A 151 -3.83 19.90 -27.25
C ASN A 151 -3.48 21.22 -26.53
N TYR A 152 -3.91 22.36 -27.10
CA TYR A 152 -3.74 23.69 -26.51
C TYR A 152 -4.40 23.84 -25.13
N TYR A 153 -5.44 23.04 -24.83
CA TYR A 153 -6.08 23.05 -23.50
C TYR A 153 -5.06 22.77 -22.39
N PHE A 154 -4.10 21.87 -22.62
CA PHE A 154 -3.06 21.57 -21.64
C PHE A 154 -2.12 22.76 -21.37
N TYR A 155 -1.94 23.69 -22.32
CA TYR A 155 -1.19 24.93 -22.07
C TYR A 155 -1.93 25.92 -21.16
N THR A 156 -3.27 25.93 -21.17
CA THR A 156 -4.08 26.93 -20.45
C THR A 156 -4.39 26.57 -18.99
N VAL A 157 -4.25 25.30 -18.63
CA VAL A 157 -4.61 24.77 -17.31
C VAL A 157 -3.45 24.87 -16.30
N CYS A 158 -2.23 25.15 -16.76
CA CYS A 158 -1.04 25.38 -15.94
C CYS A 158 -0.59 26.85 -16.02
#